data_AF-G3MGJ2-F1
#
_entry.id   AF-G3MGJ2-F1
#
_cell.length_a   1.000
_cell.length_b   1.000
_cell.length_c   1.000
_cell.angle_alpha   90.00
_cell.angle_beta   90.00
_cell.angle_gamma   90.00
#
_symmetry.space_group_name_H-M   'P 1'
#
loop_
_entity.id
_entity.type
_entity.pdbx_description
1 polymer ?
#
loop_
_entity_poly.entity_id
_entity_poly.type
_entity_poly.pdbx_seq_one_letter_code
_entity_poly.pdbx_strand_id
1 'polypeptide(L)'
;LNVLCIQLMLEYCRPSYDGVHLGFLGTTDETLFFLGNFSALMMNGLLFLCCVLSGATALALSKSLLDVMGNLAHFLICIGSSLVLLSSGVNHQPSSRYKEYNFQGKVTVSVLGIVNSLLYLCSVLAAYWTCKASRY
;
A
#
# COMPACT_ATOMS: atom_id res chain seq x y z
N LEU A 1 -6.62 -5.59 1.22
CA LEU A 1 -6.21 -4.53 2.17
C LEU A 1 -5.83 -3.23 1.45
N ASN A 2 -5.04 -3.24 0.37
CA ASN A 2 -4.79 -2.05 -0.48
C ASN A 2 -6.05 -1.24 -0.83
N VAL A 3 -7.12 -1.91 -1.30
CA VAL A 3 -8.41 -1.26 -1.63
C VAL A 3 -9.00 -0.52 -0.43
N LEU A 4 -8.95 -1.14 0.75
CA LEU A 4 -9.46 -0.55 1.99
C LEU A 4 -8.62 0.66 2.40
N CYS A 5 -7.29 0.57 2.33
CA CYS A 5 -6.38 1.70 2.60
C CYS A 5 -6.68 2.88 1.66
N ILE A 6 -6.86 2.62 0.36
CA ILE A 6 -7.18 3.63 -0.65
C ILE A 6 -8.55 4.27 -0.38
N GLN A 7 -9.57 3.47 -0.10
CA GLN A 7 -10.93 3.95 0.13
C GLN A 7 -11.03 4.82 1.39
N LEU A 8 -10.44 4.36 2.50
CA LEU A 8 -10.38 5.14 3.74
C LEU A 8 -9.55 6.41 3.55
N MET A 9 -8.46 6.37 2.78
CA MET A 9 -7.70 7.58 2.45
C MET A 9 -8.55 8.61 1.72
N LEU A 10 -9.32 8.20 0.71
CA LEU A 10 -10.24 9.06 -0.03
C LEU A 10 -11.36 9.63 0.86
N GLU A 11 -11.83 8.84 1.83
CA GLU A 11 -12.89 9.25 2.75
C GLU A 11 -12.38 10.23 3.82
N TYR A 12 -11.13 10.09 4.28
CA TYR A 12 -10.56 10.97 5.30
C TYR A 12 -9.92 12.24 4.72
N CYS A 13 -9.38 12.21 3.52
CA CYS A 13 -8.85 13.39 2.80
C CYS A 13 -9.96 14.32 2.28
N ARG A 14 -11.23 14.12 2.67
CA ARG A 14 -12.41 14.72 2.03
C ARG A 14 -12.86 16.15 2.44
N PRO A 15 -12.16 17.00 3.23
CA PRO A 15 -12.73 18.29 3.61
C PRO A 15 -12.64 19.41 2.55
N SER A 16 -11.95 19.22 1.42
CA SER A 16 -11.69 20.33 0.46
C SER A 16 -12.31 20.12 -0.94
N TYR A 17 -13.14 19.09 -1.15
CA TYR A 17 -13.66 18.70 -2.47
C TYR A 17 -15.09 19.19 -2.77
N ASP A 18 -15.47 20.38 -2.31
CA ASP A 18 -16.74 21.01 -2.75
C ASP A 18 -16.68 21.53 -4.21
N GLY A 19 -15.53 21.42 -4.88
CA GLY A 19 -15.34 21.73 -6.29
C GLY A 19 -15.14 20.48 -7.15
N VAL A 20 -15.75 20.47 -8.35
CA VAL A 20 -15.60 19.41 -9.37
C VAL A 20 -14.13 19.34 -9.82
N HIS A 21 -13.34 18.53 -9.13
CA HIS A 21 -11.96 18.21 -9.51
C HIS A 21 -11.90 16.76 -9.99
N LEU A 22 -11.47 16.57 -11.24
CA LEU A 22 -11.28 15.26 -11.90
C LEU A 22 -10.01 14.53 -11.41
N GLY A 23 -9.68 14.60 -10.11
CA GLY A 23 -8.44 14.05 -9.58
C GLY A 23 -8.33 13.99 -8.05
N PHE A 24 -7.24 13.35 -7.58
CA PHE A 24 -6.87 13.29 -6.17
C PHE A 24 -6.10 14.55 -5.78
N LEU A 25 -6.57 15.29 -4.76
CA LEU A 25 -5.93 16.50 -4.25
C LEU A 25 -5.61 16.29 -2.76
N GLY A 26 -4.44 15.72 -2.49
CA GLY A 26 -3.95 15.51 -1.13
C GLY A 26 -2.65 16.27 -0.87
N THR A 27 -2.20 16.29 0.39
CA THR A 27 -0.82 16.71 0.68
C THR A 27 0.19 15.74 0.03
N THR A 28 1.46 16.13 -0.04
CA THR A 28 2.51 15.29 -0.63
C THR A 28 2.54 13.91 0.02
N ASP A 29 2.43 13.83 1.35
CA ASP A 29 2.47 12.57 2.10
C ASP A 29 1.26 11.68 1.78
N GLU A 30 0.08 12.29 1.68
CA GLU A 30 -1.17 11.61 1.35
C GLU A 30 -1.13 11.04 -0.07
N THR A 31 -0.56 11.80 -1.00
CA THR A 31 -0.40 11.41 -2.41
C THR A 31 0.58 10.26 -2.55
N LEU A 32 1.71 10.29 -1.83
CA LEU A 32 2.69 9.20 -1.83
C LEU A 32 2.10 7.91 -1.25
N PHE A 33 1.32 8.01 -0.18
CA PHE A 33 0.62 6.86 0.39
C PHE A 33 -0.41 6.27 -0.57
N PHE A 34 -1.23 7.11 -1.20
CA PHE A 34 -2.23 6.67 -2.18
C PHE A 34 -1.55 5.99 -3.37
N LEU A 35 -0.52 6.61 -3.95
CA LEU A 35 0.17 6.09 -5.12
C LEU A 35 0.91 4.78 -4.82
N GLY A 36 1.51 4.66 -3.63
CA GLY A 36 2.16 3.43 -3.18
C GLY A 36 1.18 2.26 -3.08
N ASN A 37 0.04 2.46 -2.41
CA ASN A 37 -0.97 1.40 -2.28
C ASN A 37 -1.69 1.11 -3.62
N PHE A 38 -1.88 2.12 -4.47
CA PHE A 38 -2.50 1.96 -5.78
C PHE A 38 -1.59 1.20 -6.75
N SER A 39 -0.30 1.51 -6.79
CA SER A 39 0.65 0.76 -7.62
C SER A 39 0.73 -0.71 -7.19
N ALA A 40 0.74 -0.98 -5.88
CA ALA A 40 0.70 -2.35 -5.36
C ALA A 40 -0.60 -3.09 -5.73
N LEU A 41 -1.74 -2.40 -5.71
CA LEU A 41 -3.03 -2.93 -6.17
C LEU A 41 -3.01 -3.28 -7.66
N MET A 42 -2.53 -2.36 -8.50
CA MET A 42 -2.48 -2.54 -9.95
C MET A 42 -1.56 -3.69 -10.36
N MET A 43 -0.38 -3.79 -9.75
CA MET A 43 0.56 -4.88 -9.99
C MET A 43 -0.02 -6.24 -9.59
N ASN A 44 -0.67 -6.32 -8.43
CA ASN A 44 -1.35 -7.55 -8.01
C ASN A 44 -2.52 -7.91 -8.94
N GLY A 45 -3.27 -6.91 -9.41
CA GLY A 45 -4.35 -7.11 -10.38
C GLY A 45 -3.84 -7.61 -11.73
N LEU A 46 -2.74 -7.07 -12.23
CA LEU A 46 -2.08 -7.54 -13.47
C LEU A 46 -1.57 -8.97 -13.33
N LEU A 47 -0.90 -9.29 -12.21
CA LEU A 47 -0.43 -10.65 -11.95
C LEU A 47 -1.58 -11.66 -11.85
N PHE A 48 -2.68 -11.28 -11.20
CA PHE A 48 -3.89 -12.09 -11.14
C PHE A 48 -4.49 -12.30 -12.54
N LEU A 49 -4.64 -11.23 -13.34
CA LEU A 49 -5.16 -11.30 -14.70
C LEU A 49 -4.31 -12.21 -15.58
N CYS A 50 -2.98 -12.09 -15.50
CA CYS A 50 -2.04 -12.97 -16.20
C CYS A 50 -2.22 -14.43 -15.79
N CYS A 51 -2.39 -14.71 -14.49
CA CYS A 51 -2.63 -16.07 -14.00
C CYS A 51 -3.95 -16.66 -14.52
N VAL A 52 -5.00 -15.85 -14.64
CA VAL A 52 -6.31 -16.29 -15.17
C VAL A 52 -6.26 -16.52 -16.69
N LEU A 53 -5.59 -15.63 -17.43
CA LEU A 53 -5.55 -15.67 -18.89
C LEU A 53 -4.58 -16.70 -19.46
N SER A 54 -3.57 -17.14 -18.70
CA SER A 54 -2.56 -18.09 -19.20
C SER A 54 -2.14 -19.11 -18.14
N GLY A 55 -2.64 -20.34 -18.28
CA GLY A 55 -2.19 -21.50 -17.50
C GLY A 55 -0.69 -21.81 -17.69
N ALA A 56 -0.10 -21.42 -18.83
CA ALA A 56 1.33 -21.56 -19.07
C ALA A 56 2.16 -20.50 -18.31
N THR A 57 1.68 -19.25 -18.15
CA THR A 57 2.34 -18.27 -17.26
C THR A 57 2.26 -18.66 -15.79
N ALA A 58 1.26 -19.48 -15.40
CA ALA A 58 1.22 -20.05 -14.07
C ALA A 58 2.40 -21.00 -13.77
N LEU A 59 3.05 -21.54 -14.80
CA LEU A 59 4.19 -22.47 -14.75
C LEU A 59 5.53 -21.84 -15.19
N ALA A 60 5.52 -20.89 -16.14
CA ALA A 60 6.73 -20.38 -16.82
C ALA A 60 7.27 -19.06 -16.25
N LEU A 61 6.41 -18.21 -15.68
CA LEU A 61 6.90 -17.12 -14.84
C LEU A 61 7.45 -17.81 -13.60
N SER A 62 8.71 -17.58 -13.24
CA SER A 62 9.28 -18.06 -11.98
C SER A 62 8.44 -17.48 -10.84
N LYS A 63 7.37 -18.22 -10.49
CA LYS A 63 6.27 -17.78 -9.63
C LYS A 63 6.79 -17.38 -8.26
N SER A 64 8.00 -17.81 -7.90
CA SER A 64 8.71 -17.39 -6.70
C SER A 64 9.48 -16.09 -6.87
N LEU A 65 10.31 -15.91 -7.91
CA LEU A 65 11.20 -14.74 -7.98
C LEU A 65 10.45 -13.43 -8.23
N LEU A 66 9.50 -13.44 -9.17
CA LEU A 66 8.75 -12.23 -9.51
C LEU A 66 7.76 -11.85 -8.40
N ASP A 67 7.19 -12.84 -7.73
CA ASP A 67 6.32 -12.65 -6.57
C ASP A 67 7.11 -12.23 -5.32
N VAL A 68 8.30 -12.80 -5.08
CA VAL A 68 9.21 -12.39 -4.01
C VAL A 68 9.70 -10.96 -4.23
N MET A 69 10.20 -10.64 -5.43
CA MET A 69 10.67 -9.29 -5.74
C MET A 69 9.53 -8.27 -5.74
N GLY A 70 8.37 -8.63 -6.28
CA GLY A 70 7.18 -7.79 -6.29
C GLY A 70 6.66 -7.50 -4.88
N ASN A 71 6.48 -8.54 -4.06
CA ASN A 71 6.04 -8.38 -2.67
C ASN A 71 7.09 -7.66 -1.82
N LEU A 72 8.39 -7.84 -2.07
CA LEU A 72 9.45 -7.09 -1.39
C LEU A 72 9.45 -5.61 -1.78
N ALA A 73 9.29 -5.29 -3.05
CA ALA A 73 9.17 -3.91 -3.51
C ALA A 73 7.92 -3.24 -2.91
N HIS A 74 6.79 -3.94 -2.92
CA HIS A 74 5.54 -3.45 -2.32
C HIS A 74 5.67 -3.29 -0.80
N PHE A 75 6.37 -4.19 -0.11
CA PHE A 75 6.69 -4.02 1.31
C PHE A 75 7.41 -2.70 1.55
N LEU A 76 8.51 -2.43 0.83
CA LEU A 76 9.31 -1.22 0.99
C LEU A 76 8.53 0.07 0.67
N ILE A 77 7.73 0.05 -0.40
CA ILE A 77 6.90 1.20 -0.80
C ILE A 77 5.78 1.45 0.21
N CYS A 78 5.06 0.40 0.63
CA CYS A 78 3.95 0.53 1.57
C CYS A 78 4.44 0.93 2.96
N ILE A 79 5.53 0.34 3.47
CA ILE A 79 6.06 0.71 4.79
C ILE A 79 6.61 2.14 4.78
N GLY A 80 7.37 2.51 3.73
CA GLY A 80 7.95 3.84 3.60
C GLY A 80 6.88 4.93 3.51
N SER A 81 5.89 4.76 2.65
CA SER A 81 4.79 5.73 2.51
C SER A 81 3.90 5.81 3.75
N SER A 82 3.66 4.69 4.45
CA SER A 82 2.91 4.68 5.71
C SER A 82 3.66 5.40 6.82
N LEU A 83 4.99 5.18 6.94
CA LEU A 83 5.83 5.86 7.91
C LEU A 83 5.95 7.36 7.64
N VAL A 84 6.04 7.77 6.38
CA VAL A 84 6.04 9.20 6.00
C VAL A 84 4.72 9.85 6.41
N LEU A 85 3.57 9.20 6.14
CA LEU A 85 2.26 9.70 6.55
C LEU A 85 2.10 9.76 8.09
N LEU A 86 2.66 8.80 8.82
CA LEU A 86 2.63 8.81 10.28
C LEU A 86 3.53 9.91 10.85
N SER A 87 4.74 10.03 10.30
CA SER A 87 5.74 11.02 10.70
C SER A 87 5.27 12.43 10.41
N SER A 88 4.59 12.67 9.29
CA SER A 88 4.03 13.99 9.00
C SER A 88 2.95 14.37 9.99
N GLY A 89 2.10 13.44 10.42
CA GLY A 89 1.13 13.66 11.50
C GLY A 89 1.77 13.95 12.86
N VAL A 90 2.89 13.30 13.19
CA VAL A 90 3.59 13.54 14.47
C VAL A 90 4.38 14.86 14.45
N ASN A 91 5.05 15.19 13.34
CA ASN A 91 5.86 16.41 13.22
C ASN A 91 5.03 17.67 12.97
N HIS A 92 3.86 17.56 12.35
CA HIS A 92 2.93 18.67 12.16
C HIS A 92 1.95 18.84 13.32
N GLN A 93 2.26 18.35 14.53
CA GLN A 93 1.44 18.62 15.71
C GLN A 93 1.39 20.15 15.94
N PRO A 94 0.27 20.84 15.61
CA PRO A 94 0.25 22.28 15.74
C PRO A 94 0.19 22.60 17.23
N SER A 95 1.10 23.47 17.68
CA SER A 95 1.13 24.04 19.03
C SER A 95 -0.10 24.90 19.37
N SER A 96 -1.15 24.87 18.54
CA SER A 96 -2.36 25.63 18.74
C SER A 96 -3.59 24.80 18.35
N ARG A 97 -4.71 25.14 18.97
CA ARG A 97 -6.07 24.54 18.94
C ARG A 97 -6.66 24.07 17.60
N TYR A 98 -5.95 24.12 16.48
CA TYR A 98 -6.36 23.53 15.22
C TYR A 98 -6.12 22.02 15.24
N LYS A 99 -7.15 21.25 15.65
CA LYS A 99 -7.22 19.82 15.31
C LYS A 99 -7.12 19.72 13.78
N GLU A 100 -6.00 19.17 13.27
CA GLU A 100 -5.93 18.75 11.88
C GLU A 100 -7.19 17.94 11.55
N TYR A 101 -7.89 18.34 10.49
CA TYR A 101 -9.13 17.69 10.08
C TYR A 101 -8.83 16.20 9.81
N ASN A 102 -9.57 15.31 10.47
CA ASN A 102 -9.41 13.85 10.36
C ASN A 102 -8.01 13.28 10.68
N PHE A 103 -7.27 13.88 11.61
CA PHE A 103 -5.99 13.33 12.11
C PHE A 103 -6.08 11.85 12.51
N GLN A 104 -7.14 11.46 13.23
CA GLN A 104 -7.37 10.06 13.62
C GLN A 104 -7.48 9.13 12.40
N GLY A 105 -8.16 9.59 11.33
CA GLY A 105 -8.29 8.84 10.10
C GLY A 105 -6.95 8.62 9.39
N LYS A 106 -6.11 9.67 9.31
CA LYS A 106 -4.75 9.56 8.75
C LYS A 106 -3.89 8.55 9.51
N VAL A 107 -3.95 8.58 10.84
CA VAL A 107 -3.24 7.61 11.69
C VAL A 107 -3.78 6.19 11.46
N THR A 108 -5.10 6.00 11.43
CA THR A 108 -5.71 4.69 11.16
C THR A 108 -5.28 4.13 9.80
N VAL A 109 -5.32 4.95 8.74
CA VAL A 109 -4.93 4.54 7.39
C VAL A 109 -3.44 4.22 7.31
N SER A 110 -2.59 5.02 7.96
CA SER A 110 -1.16 4.73 8.07
C SER A 110 -0.90 3.39 8.77
N VAL A 111 -1.55 3.12 9.91
CA VAL A 111 -1.42 1.85 10.63
C VAL A 111 -1.86 0.67 9.76
N LEU A 112 -2.96 0.81 9.01
CA LEU A 112 -3.42 -0.20 8.06
C LEU A 112 -2.40 -0.44 6.93
N GLY A 113 -1.76 0.62 6.44
CA GLY A 113 -0.67 0.51 5.47
C GLY A 113 0.56 -0.21 6.03
N ILE A 114 0.90 0.01 7.30
CA ILE A 114 1.96 -0.75 8.00
C ILE A 114 1.58 -2.23 8.09
N VAL A 115 0.37 -2.55 8.56
CA VAL A 115 -0.12 -3.95 8.63
C VAL A 115 -0.06 -4.61 7.26
N ASN A 116 -0.48 -3.90 6.22
CA ASN A 116 -0.43 -4.37 4.84
C ASN A 116 1.00 -4.66 4.36
N SER A 117 1.95 -3.78 4.70
CA SER A 117 3.36 -4.03 4.40
C SER A 117 3.86 -5.30 5.11
N LEU A 118 3.50 -5.52 6.37
CA LEU A 118 3.90 -6.74 7.10
C LEU A 118 3.31 -8.00 6.47
N LEU A 119 2.09 -7.95 5.93
CA LEU A 119 1.53 -9.07 5.17
C LEU A 119 2.33 -9.37 3.89
N TYR A 120 2.81 -8.34 3.19
CA TYR A 120 3.74 -8.51 2.07
C TYR A 120 5.05 -9.17 2.50
N LEU A 121 5.62 -8.75 3.64
CA LEU A 121 6.83 -9.37 4.20
C LEU A 121 6.59 -10.85 4.59
N CYS A 122 5.46 -11.15 5.24
CA CYS A 122 5.07 -12.52 5.55
C CYS A 122 4.94 -13.38 4.29
N SER A 123 4.39 -12.81 3.20
CA SER A 123 4.26 -13.49 1.91
C SER A 123 5.63 -13.79 1.28
N VAL A 124 6.56 -12.84 1.34
CA VAL A 124 7.96 -13.06 0.91
C VAL A 124 8.62 -14.16 1.73
N LEU A 125 8.49 -14.12 3.05
CA LEU A 125 9.05 -15.15 3.93
C LEU A 125 8.46 -16.52 3.60
N ALA A 126 7.14 -16.63 3.50
CA ALA A 126 6.47 -17.88 3.15
C ALA A 126 6.97 -18.45 1.81
N ALA A 127 7.09 -17.61 0.78
CA ALA A 127 7.65 -18.01 -0.52
C ALA A 127 9.12 -18.45 -0.42
N TYR A 128 9.92 -17.78 0.41
CA TYR A 128 11.30 -18.19 0.66
C TYR A 128 11.40 -19.56 1.36
N TRP A 129 10.58 -19.79 2.39
CA TRP A 129 10.54 -21.05 3.13
C TRP A 129 10.08 -22.21 2.25
N THR A 130 9.07 -22.03 1.40
CA THR A 130 8.62 -23.08 0.47
C THR A 130 9.68 -23.42 -0.58
N CYS A 131 10.37 -22.43 -1.14
CA CYS A 131 11.50 -22.66 -2.04
C CYS A 131 12.66 -23.38 -1.35
N LYS A 132 12.96 -23.05 -0.09
CA LYS A 132 13.99 -23.74 0.69
C LYS A 132 13.60 -25.19 1.00
N ALA A 133 12.35 -25.44 1.38
CA ALA A 133 11.84 -26.77 1.68
C ALA A 133 11.81 -27.69 0.44
N SER A 134 11.55 -27.15 -0.75
CA SER A 134 11.58 -27.93 -2.01
C SER A 134 12.98 -28.36 -2.46
N ARG A 135 14.05 -27.83 -1.85
CA ARG A 135 15.45 -28.16 -2.18
C ARG A 135 16.04 -29.28 -1.31
N TYR A 136 15.31 -29.76 -0.30
CA TYR A 136 15.66 -30.87 0.58
C TYR A 136 14.60 -31.97 0.47
#